data_AF-A0A249KU72-F1
#
_entry.id   AF-A0A249KU72-F1
#
_cell.length_a   1.000
_cell.length_b   1.000
_cell.length_c   1.000
_cell.angle_alpha   90.00
_cell.angle_beta   90.00
_cell.angle_gamma   90.00
#
_symmetry.space_group_name_H-M   'P 1'
#
loop_
_entity.id
_entity.type
_entity.pdbx_description
1 polymer ?
#
loop_
_entity_poly.entity_id
_entity_poly.type
_entity_poly.pdbx_seq_one_letter_code
_entity_poly.pdbx_strand_id
1 'polypeptide(L)'
;MFGRVLGTTMVQVARSIAFVLFPISFIALLAWATAGSATGNTGDPLRAALWIWLGAHQVPFSLALPPANIAGYLSYLPLGAVILPIFAIRSGINRVIDRLDNDTSLLPLARLLFAIEYSVAAMLLSYFSSTQSIKPVWYLAPIFVFPLVLVTAATVGRRLVFGQAVLYGSRALALLLGISSIILGISIFTHLSTVKNLTTVLEPGILGGLLLLLLNILYIPNAVVATLGYFSGAGFAVGSGTMVAPWRFDLNSIPAFPLLGALPTGKSLFALFGIVLVILTGALLASWTIDLNMKILVQSLVVSALMCVVIGIAGSGALLTDAMSAVGVSPWKFTLTLVAELSLGAFLALYLPRLGRR
;
A
#
# COMPACT_ATOMS: atom_id res chain seq x y z
N MET A 1 26.19 11.64 24.40
CA MET A 1 25.89 11.14 23.04
C MET A 1 24.41 10.97 22.79
N PHE A 2 23.66 10.22 23.62
CA PHE A 2 22.20 10.03 23.48
C PHE A 2 21.41 11.33 23.28
N GLY A 3 21.60 12.33 24.15
CA GLY A 3 20.88 13.62 24.04
C GLY A 3 21.14 14.38 22.74
N ARG A 4 22.34 14.26 22.16
CA ARG A 4 22.66 14.82 20.84
C ARG A 4 21.85 14.12 19.75
N VAL A 5 21.81 12.79 19.75
CA VAL A 5 21.06 12.00 18.76
C VAL A 5 19.56 12.25 18.89
N LEU A 6 19.01 12.25 20.10
CA LEU A 6 17.60 12.53 20.37
C LEU A 6 17.21 13.94 19.87
N GLY A 7 18.01 14.96 20.20
CA GLY A 7 17.73 16.33 19.74
C GLY A 7 17.78 16.48 18.22
N THR A 8 18.73 15.80 17.55
CA THR A 8 18.82 15.86 16.08
C THR A 8 17.69 15.10 15.42
N THR A 9 17.30 13.91 15.91
CA THR A 9 16.18 13.14 15.37
C THR A 9 14.87 13.91 15.53
N MET A 10 14.61 14.49 16.70
CA MET A 10 13.35 15.20 16.99
C MET A 10 13.11 16.36 16.01
N VAL A 11 14.13 17.17 15.76
CA VAL A 11 14.05 18.28 14.79
C VAL A 11 13.83 17.78 13.37
N GLN A 12 14.48 16.68 12.96
CA GLN A 12 14.30 16.15 11.61
C GLN A 12 12.96 15.43 11.44
N VAL A 13 12.43 14.77 12.48
CA VAL A 13 11.08 14.18 12.47
C VAL A 13 10.04 15.27 12.21
N ALA A 14 10.09 16.36 12.98
CA ALA A 14 9.17 17.49 12.79
C ALA A 14 9.24 18.06 11.36
N ARG A 15 10.45 18.20 10.80
CA ARG A 15 10.65 18.66 9.42
C ARG A 15 10.13 17.67 8.37
N SER A 16 10.31 16.37 8.59
CA SER A 16 9.79 15.33 7.69
C SER A 16 8.27 15.28 7.68
N ILE A 17 7.63 15.48 8.84
CA ILE A 17 6.16 15.60 8.92
C ILE A 17 5.70 16.83 8.15
N ALA A 18 6.29 18.00 8.44
CA ALA A 18 5.94 19.26 7.80
C ALA A 18 6.14 19.23 6.27
N PHE A 19 7.18 18.55 5.79
CA PHE A 19 7.50 18.43 4.36
C PHE A 19 6.36 17.84 3.52
N VAL A 20 5.57 16.92 4.10
CA VAL A 20 4.40 16.32 3.42
C VAL A 20 3.12 17.04 3.82
N LEU A 21 2.96 17.36 5.11
CA LEU A 21 1.73 17.90 5.63
C LEU A 21 1.44 19.32 5.11
N PHE A 22 2.44 20.18 4.95
CA PHE A 22 2.22 21.56 4.48
C PHE A 22 1.71 21.63 3.04
N PRO A 23 2.30 20.93 2.04
CA PRO A 23 1.71 20.87 0.70
C PRO A 23 0.28 20.34 0.69
N ILE A 24 -0.01 19.27 1.44
CA ILE A 24 -1.37 18.72 1.54
C ILE A 24 -2.32 19.74 2.18
N SER A 25 -1.88 20.44 3.22
CA SER A 25 -2.66 21.49 3.89
C SER A 25 -2.99 22.64 2.94
N PHE A 26 -2.01 23.08 2.14
CA PHE A 26 -2.22 24.11 1.13
C PHE A 26 -3.24 23.67 0.07
N ILE A 27 -3.12 22.44 -0.44
CA ILE A 27 -4.06 21.88 -1.42
C ILE A 27 -5.47 21.76 -0.82
N ALA A 28 -5.58 21.28 0.42
CA ALA A 28 -6.86 21.13 1.11
C ALA A 28 -7.55 22.48 1.34
N LEU A 29 -6.79 23.51 1.74
CA LEU A 29 -7.29 24.89 1.89
C LEU A 29 -7.77 25.46 0.55
N LEU A 30 -7.01 25.25 -0.52
CA LEU A 30 -7.38 25.72 -1.86
C LEU A 30 -8.66 25.02 -2.37
N ALA A 31 -8.74 23.70 -2.21
CA ALA A 31 -9.91 22.91 -2.58
C ALA A 31 -11.16 23.35 -1.79
N TRP A 32 -11.01 23.57 -0.49
CA TRP A 32 -12.09 24.04 0.36
C TRP A 32 -12.54 25.46 0.02
N ALA A 33 -11.60 26.39 -0.21
CA ALA A 33 -11.91 27.77 -0.57
C ALA A 33 -12.67 27.88 -1.90
N THR A 34 -12.39 26.99 -2.84
CA THR A 34 -13.05 26.94 -4.16
C THR A 34 -14.38 26.19 -4.16
N ALA A 35 -14.62 25.34 -3.15
CA ALA A 35 -15.88 24.61 -2.99
C ALA A 35 -17.06 25.48 -2.51
N GLY A 36 -16.84 26.77 -2.21
CA GLY A 36 -17.92 27.72 -1.94
C GLY A 36 -18.62 27.55 -0.58
N SER A 37 -17.94 26.96 0.40
CA SER A 37 -18.50 26.75 1.75
C SER A 37 -18.78 28.09 2.45
N ALA A 38 -20.06 28.43 2.62
CA ALA A 38 -20.50 29.68 3.27
C ALA A 38 -20.38 29.69 4.81
N THR A 39 -20.16 28.53 5.46
CA THR A 39 -20.26 28.37 6.93
C THR A 39 -19.11 27.61 7.59
N GLY A 40 -18.12 27.13 6.83
CA GLY A 40 -17.02 26.31 7.34
C GLY A 40 -15.89 27.12 8.02
N ASN A 41 -15.22 26.51 8.99
CA ASN A 41 -14.01 27.05 9.60
C ASN A 41 -12.76 26.55 8.86
N THR A 42 -11.71 27.37 8.74
CA THR A 42 -10.41 26.98 8.16
C THR A 42 -9.72 25.83 8.90
N GLY A 43 -10.12 25.54 10.14
CA GLY A 43 -9.68 24.35 10.87
C GLY A 43 -10.08 23.02 10.22
N ASP A 44 -11.18 22.98 9.47
CA ASP A 44 -11.69 21.75 8.85
C ASP A 44 -10.82 21.24 7.68
N PRO A 45 -10.44 22.08 6.69
CA PRO A 45 -9.51 21.65 5.65
C PRO A 45 -8.11 21.29 6.20
N LEU A 46 -7.63 21.97 7.25
CA LEU A 46 -6.36 21.61 7.90
C LEU A 46 -6.44 20.23 8.58
N ARG A 47 -7.57 19.93 9.22
CA ARG A 47 -7.81 18.60 9.80
C ARG A 47 -7.95 17.53 8.73
N ALA A 48 -8.62 17.83 7.61
CA ALA A 48 -8.70 16.94 6.47
C ALA A 48 -7.30 16.65 5.88
N ALA A 49 -6.41 17.65 5.83
CA ALA A 49 -5.03 17.44 5.42
C ALA A 49 -4.26 16.50 6.37
N LEU A 50 -4.48 16.60 7.68
CA LEU A 50 -3.95 15.65 8.66
C LEU A 50 -4.48 14.23 8.41
N TRP A 51 -5.77 14.07 8.09
CA TRP A 51 -6.33 12.76 7.74
C TRP A 51 -5.74 12.20 6.45
N ILE A 52 -5.54 13.02 5.41
CA ILE A 52 -4.87 12.59 4.18
C ILE A 52 -3.43 12.16 4.49
N TRP A 53 -2.72 12.91 5.35
CA TRP A 53 -1.37 12.56 5.79
C TRP A 53 -1.34 11.24 6.57
N LEU A 54 -2.30 11.00 7.48
CA LEU A 54 -2.45 9.73 8.20
C LEU A 54 -2.82 8.57 7.26
N GLY A 55 -3.68 8.83 6.28
CA GLY A 55 -4.05 7.88 5.24
C GLY A 55 -2.86 7.47 4.37
N ALA A 56 -1.94 8.40 4.07
CA ALA A 56 -0.68 8.09 3.39
C ALA A 56 0.23 7.15 4.20
N HIS A 57 0.06 7.09 5.52
CA HIS A 57 0.72 6.13 6.42
C HIS A 57 -0.07 4.84 6.65
N GLN A 58 -1.17 4.65 5.92
CA GLN A 58 -2.07 3.48 6.05
C GLN A 58 -2.74 3.37 7.44
N VAL A 59 -2.90 4.49 8.17
CA VAL A 59 -3.63 4.51 9.44
C VAL A 59 -5.13 4.46 9.15
N PRO A 60 -5.88 3.46 9.64
CA PRO A 60 -7.31 3.35 9.36
C PRO A 60 -8.16 4.32 10.19
N PHE A 61 -9.41 4.53 9.77
CA PHE A 61 -10.36 5.45 10.39
C PHE A 61 -11.66 4.74 10.75
N SER A 62 -12.13 4.99 11.96
CA SER A 62 -13.51 4.72 12.37
C SER A 62 -14.35 5.96 12.06
N LEU A 63 -15.53 5.73 11.51
CA LEU A 63 -16.43 6.77 11.03
C LEU A 63 -17.78 6.63 11.72
N ALA A 64 -18.44 7.77 11.94
CA ALA A 64 -19.86 7.85 12.24
C ALA A 64 -20.51 8.67 11.13
N LEU A 65 -21.15 7.98 10.18
CA LEU A 65 -21.65 8.55 8.93
C LEU A 65 -22.96 9.31 9.18
N PRO A 66 -22.98 10.65 8.98
CA PRO A 66 -24.21 11.44 9.10
C PRO A 66 -25.22 11.07 8.00
N PRO A 67 -26.54 11.30 8.18
CA PRO A 67 -27.17 11.89 9.37
C PRO A 67 -27.48 10.88 10.48
N ALA A 68 -27.48 9.58 10.18
CA ALA A 68 -27.88 8.53 11.13
C ALA A 68 -26.74 8.08 12.08
N ASN A 69 -25.53 8.63 11.93
CA ASN A 69 -24.32 8.24 12.67
C ASN A 69 -24.05 6.74 12.61
N ILE A 70 -24.32 6.12 11.45
CA ILE A 70 -24.07 4.70 11.22
C ILE A 70 -22.56 4.46 11.32
N ALA A 71 -22.18 3.38 12.01
CA ALA A 71 -20.79 2.98 12.13
C ALA A 71 -20.21 2.70 10.74
N GLY A 72 -19.04 3.28 10.48
CA GLY A 72 -18.30 3.08 9.24
C GLY A 72 -16.82 2.84 9.52
N TYR A 73 -16.14 2.28 8.53
CA TYR A 73 -14.70 2.01 8.63
C TYR A 73 -14.00 2.28 7.30
N LEU A 74 -12.89 3.00 7.35
CA LEU A 74 -12.04 3.30 6.20
C LEU A 74 -10.64 2.74 6.46
N SER A 75 -10.32 1.64 5.81
CA SER A 75 -8.99 1.03 5.84
C SER A 75 -8.46 0.66 4.47
N TYR A 76 -9.30 0.69 3.42
CA TYR A 76 -8.85 0.63 2.04
C TYR A 76 -8.27 1.99 1.64
N LEU A 77 -6.97 2.16 1.86
CA LEU A 77 -6.24 3.42 1.67
C LEU A 77 -5.30 3.34 0.46
N PRO A 78 -4.97 4.47 -0.18
CA PRO A 78 -4.16 4.46 -1.39
C PRO A 78 -2.71 4.09 -1.08
N LEU A 79 -2.27 2.93 -1.55
CA LEU A 79 -0.90 2.43 -1.39
C LEU A 79 0.13 3.34 -2.07
N GLY A 80 -0.24 3.99 -3.19
CA GLY A 80 0.63 4.94 -3.87
C GLY A 80 0.94 6.18 -3.03
N ALA A 81 0.09 6.53 -2.06
CA ALA A 81 0.34 7.67 -1.18
C ALA A 81 1.50 7.42 -0.20
N VAL A 82 1.87 6.17 0.07
CA VAL A 82 2.99 5.78 0.94
C VAL A 82 4.34 6.31 0.42
N ILE A 83 4.44 6.60 -0.88
CA ILE A 83 5.66 7.18 -1.46
C ILE A 83 6.00 8.55 -0.87
N LEU A 84 4.98 9.33 -0.48
CA LEU A 84 5.16 10.68 0.06
C LEU A 84 5.89 10.66 1.41
N PRO A 85 5.44 9.92 2.45
CA PRO A 85 6.19 9.81 3.67
C PRO A 85 7.53 9.10 3.48
N ILE A 86 7.65 8.12 2.57
CA ILE A 86 8.96 7.49 2.27
C ILE A 86 9.99 8.54 1.86
N PHE A 87 9.67 9.44 0.91
CA PHE A 87 10.60 10.48 0.50
C PHE A 87 10.96 11.43 1.65
N ALA A 88 9.97 11.83 2.45
CA ALA A 88 10.17 12.74 3.56
C ALA A 88 11.02 12.13 4.69
N ILE A 89 10.80 10.86 5.02
CA ILE A 89 11.57 10.10 6.00
C ILE A 89 13.01 9.91 5.49
N ARG A 90 13.20 9.53 4.21
CA ARG A 90 14.56 9.37 3.65
C ARG A 90 15.34 10.68 3.69
N SER A 91 14.68 11.80 3.35
CA SER A 91 15.29 13.13 3.45
C SER A 91 15.65 13.50 4.90
N GLY A 92 14.74 13.22 5.85
CA GLY A 92 14.96 13.45 7.28
C GLY A 92 16.14 12.67 7.83
N ILE A 93 16.19 11.36 7.56
CA ILE A 93 17.28 10.48 8.01
C ILE A 93 18.61 10.90 7.39
N ASN A 94 18.67 11.23 6.08
CA ASN A 94 19.91 11.76 5.48
C ASN A 94 20.44 12.96 6.25
N ARG A 95 19.56 13.92 6.59
CA ARG A 95 19.94 15.10 7.38
C ARG A 95 20.36 14.75 8.80
N VAL A 96 19.76 13.72 9.43
CA VAL A 96 20.23 13.23 10.74
C VAL A 96 21.66 12.71 10.63
N ILE A 97 21.97 11.92 9.60
CA ILE A 97 23.31 11.35 9.36
C ILE A 97 24.33 12.47 9.15
N ASP A 98 24.01 13.46 8.33
CA ASP A 98 24.86 14.64 8.10
C ASP A 98 25.15 15.40 9.39
N ARG A 99 24.14 15.55 10.27
CA ARG A 99 24.26 16.26 11.56
C ARG A 99 24.97 15.46 12.66
N LEU A 100 25.12 14.16 12.45
CA LEU A 100 25.90 13.25 13.30
C LEU A 100 27.29 13.01 12.71
N ASP A 101 27.77 13.90 11.84
CA ASP A 101 29.11 13.87 11.24
C ASP A 101 29.42 12.55 10.50
N ASN A 102 28.38 11.91 9.95
CA ASN A 102 28.46 10.59 9.32
C ASN A 102 29.02 9.47 10.23
N ASP A 103 28.91 9.63 11.56
CA ASP A 103 29.34 8.60 12.52
C ASP A 103 28.45 7.35 12.41
N THR A 104 29.03 6.30 11.82
CA THR A 104 28.30 5.05 11.56
C THR A 104 27.89 4.30 12.83
N SER A 105 28.58 4.53 13.96
CA SER A 105 28.28 3.88 15.24
C SER A 105 26.94 4.34 15.82
N LEU A 106 26.52 5.56 15.51
CA LEU A 106 25.28 6.16 16.01
C LEU A 106 24.06 5.82 15.14
N LEU A 107 24.25 5.27 13.94
CA LEU A 107 23.16 5.02 12.99
C LEU A 107 22.05 4.12 13.52
N PRO A 108 22.32 2.99 14.21
CA PRO A 108 21.25 2.14 14.74
C PRO A 108 20.39 2.89 15.75
N LEU A 109 21.02 3.65 16.65
CA LEU A 109 20.31 4.46 17.64
C LEU A 109 19.52 5.58 16.97
N ALA A 110 20.09 6.29 16.00
CA ALA A 110 19.42 7.38 15.31
C ALA A 110 18.19 6.89 14.52
N ARG A 111 18.29 5.74 13.84
CA ARG A 111 17.16 5.12 13.12
C ARG A 111 16.04 4.71 14.08
N LEU A 112 16.39 4.11 15.22
CA LEU A 112 15.43 3.69 16.23
C LEU A 112 14.71 4.89 16.85
N LEU A 113 15.46 5.90 17.31
CA LEU A 113 14.89 7.12 17.90
C LEU A 113 14.01 7.86 16.91
N PHE A 114 14.45 8.04 15.66
CA PHE A 114 13.64 8.66 14.61
C PHE A 114 12.34 7.87 14.38
N ALA A 115 12.38 6.54 14.33
CA ALA A 115 11.18 5.72 14.16
C ALA A 115 10.21 5.82 15.35
N ILE A 116 10.73 5.82 16.59
CA ILE A 116 9.92 6.00 17.80
C ILE A 116 9.28 7.38 17.81
N GLU A 117 10.06 8.44 17.68
CA GLU A 117 9.57 9.83 17.69
C GLU A 117 8.54 10.09 16.61
N TYR A 118 8.78 9.62 15.38
CA TYR A 118 7.84 9.77 14.26
C TYR A 118 6.53 9.02 14.53
N SER A 119 6.60 7.82 15.10
CA SER A 119 5.41 7.02 15.42
C SER A 119 4.60 7.62 16.56
N VAL A 120 5.27 8.16 17.59
CA VAL A 120 4.62 8.91 18.67
C VAL A 120 3.96 10.18 18.12
N ALA A 121 4.64 10.92 17.26
CA ALA A 121 4.06 12.10 16.62
C ALA A 121 2.81 11.73 15.79
N ALA A 122 2.87 10.66 14.98
CA ALA A 122 1.73 10.19 14.21
C ALA A 122 0.54 9.75 15.10
N MET A 123 0.81 9.07 16.21
CA MET A 123 -0.19 8.69 17.20
C MET A 123 -0.86 9.91 17.85
N LEU A 124 -0.07 10.92 18.24
CA LEU A 124 -0.59 12.17 18.81
C LEU A 124 -1.43 12.95 17.79
N LEU A 125 -0.95 13.09 16.55
CA LEU A 125 -1.70 13.73 15.47
C LEU A 125 -3.01 12.98 15.16
N SER A 126 -2.97 11.65 15.19
CA SER A 126 -4.15 10.79 15.04
C SER A 126 -5.19 11.02 16.14
N TYR A 127 -4.74 11.09 17.40
CA TYR A 127 -5.60 11.37 18.55
C TYR A 127 -6.21 12.79 18.48
N PHE A 128 -5.38 13.83 18.32
CA PHE A 128 -5.84 15.22 18.34
C PHE A 128 -6.61 15.65 17.09
N SER A 129 -6.50 14.94 15.97
CA SER A 129 -7.28 15.21 14.76
C SER A 129 -8.65 14.50 14.73
N SER A 130 -9.01 13.78 15.79
CA SER A 130 -10.30 13.08 15.87
C SER A 130 -11.47 14.06 16.02
N THR A 131 -12.60 13.76 15.39
CA THR A 131 -13.89 14.45 15.55
C THR A 131 -14.98 13.47 15.96
N GLN A 132 -16.22 13.96 16.12
CA GLN A 132 -17.36 13.09 16.39
C GLN A 132 -17.61 12.12 15.22
N SER A 133 -17.45 12.59 13.97
CA SER A 133 -17.75 11.81 12.76
C SER A 133 -16.55 11.05 12.19
N ILE A 134 -15.32 11.52 12.40
CA ILE A 134 -14.12 10.93 11.79
C ILE A 134 -13.05 10.74 12.86
N LYS A 135 -12.71 9.49 13.15
CA LYS A 135 -11.76 9.10 14.19
C LYS A 135 -10.66 8.23 13.60
N PRO A 136 -9.48 8.78 13.33
CA PRO A 136 -8.29 7.97 13.11
C PRO A 136 -8.08 6.98 14.26
N VAL A 137 -7.78 5.73 13.96
CA VAL A 137 -7.59 4.70 14.99
C VAL A 137 -6.19 4.87 15.61
N TRP A 138 -6.08 5.79 16.57
CA TRP A 138 -4.81 6.28 17.13
C TRP A 138 -3.87 5.18 17.63
N TYR A 139 -4.40 4.12 18.25
CA TYR A 139 -3.59 3.03 18.78
C TYR A 139 -3.01 2.12 17.67
N LEU A 140 -3.58 2.14 16.47
CA LEU A 140 -3.03 1.46 15.29
C LEU A 140 -1.95 2.30 14.59
N ALA A 141 -1.90 3.61 14.83
CA ALA A 141 -0.94 4.49 14.14
C ALA A 141 0.53 4.03 14.33
N PRO A 142 1.01 3.73 15.56
CA PRO A 142 2.37 3.19 15.72
C PRO A 142 2.60 1.86 15.01
N ILE A 143 1.58 1.00 14.92
CA ILE A 143 1.69 -0.33 14.31
C ILE A 143 1.98 -0.23 12.81
N PHE A 144 1.39 0.74 12.11
CA PHE A 144 1.66 0.97 10.68
C PHE A 144 2.89 1.87 10.45
N VAL A 145 3.02 2.93 11.25
CA VAL A 145 4.04 3.98 11.02
C VAL A 145 5.43 3.51 11.42
N PHE A 146 5.58 2.83 12.57
CA PHE A 146 6.89 2.38 13.07
C PHE A 146 7.64 1.48 12.10
N PRO A 147 7.07 0.37 11.59
CA PRO A 147 7.78 -0.50 10.65
C PRO A 147 8.07 0.22 9.33
N LEU A 148 7.15 1.06 8.83
CA LEU A 148 7.37 1.86 7.62
C LEU A 148 8.60 2.77 7.77
N VAL A 149 8.67 3.51 8.88
CA VAL A 149 9.79 4.43 9.16
C VAL A 149 11.09 3.65 9.34
N LEU A 150 11.07 2.54 10.10
CA LEU A 150 12.26 1.74 10.36
C LEU A 150 12.83 1.11 9.08
N VAL A 151 11.98 0.49 8.25
CA VAL A 151 12.38 -0.08 6.96
C VAL A 151 12.91 1.02 6.04
N THR A 152 12.23 2.16 5.97
CA THR A 152 12.67 3.29 5.15
C THR A 152 14.03 3.82 5.60
N ALA A 153 14.22 4.01 6.90
CA ALA A 153 15.46 4.51 7.50
C ALA A 153 16.65 3.54 7.29
N ALA A 154 16.39 2.22 7.24
CA ALA A 154 17.40 1.21 6.92
C ALA A 154 17.97 1.31 5.49
N THR A 155 17.27 2.00 4.57
CA THR A 155 17.70 2.18 3.17
C THR A 155 18.63 3.39 2.94
N VAL A 156 18.92 4.16 4.00
CA VAL A 156 19.60 5.46 3.92
C VAL A 156 20.95 5.43 4.65
N GLY A 157 21.96 6.12 4.11
CA GLY A 157 23.35 6.07 4.59
C GLY A 157 24.03 4.75 4.25
N ARG A 158 24.74 4.14 5.22
CA ARG A 158 25.21 2.76 5.09
C ARG A 158 24.00 1.83 5.07
N ARG A 159 23.59 1.41 3.87
CA ARG A 159 22.48 0.48 3.66
C ARG A 159 22.74 -0.78 4.47
N LEU A 160 21.75 -1.21 5.24
CA LEU A 160 21.83 -2.53 5.85
C LEU A 160 21.88 -3.55 4.72
N VAL A 161 22.87 -4.44 4.75
CA VAL A 161 22.93 -5.56 3.82
C VAL A 161 21.78 -6.47 4.18
N PHE A 162 20.73 -6.43 3.37
CA PHE A 162 19.63 -7.36 3.51
C PHE A 162 20.13 -8.77 3.22
N GLY A 163 19.66 -9.75 3.99
CA GLY A 163 19.98 -11.14 3.72
C GLY A 163 19.55 -11.54 2.30
N GLN A 164 20.28 -12.44 1.66
CA GLN A 164 20.00 -12.93 0.30
C GLN A 164 18.52 -13.35 0.14
N ALA A 165 17.94 -13.94 1.19
CA ALA A 165 16.53 -14.31 1.24
C ALA A 165 15.57 -13.15 0.97
N VAL A 166 15.84 -11.97 1.55
CA VAL A 166 15.02 -10.77 1.33
C VAL A 166 15.19 -10.25 -0.09
N LEU A 167 16.40 -10.31 -0.65
CA LEU A 167 16.65 -9.89 -2.02
C LEU A 167 15.93 -10.78 -3.05
N TYR A 168 16.04 -12.11 -2.94
CA TYR A 168 15.38 -13.02 -3.88
C TYR A 168 13.87 -13.04 -3.69
N GLY A 169 13.39 -13.05 -2.44
CA GLY A 169 11.96 -13.01 -2.15
C GLY A 169 11.30 -11.73 -2.64
N SER A 170 11.94 -10.57 -2.45
CA SER A 170 11.41 -9.27 -2.91
C SER A 170 11.47 -9.15 -4.42
N ARG A 171 12.53 -9.67 -5.06
CA ARG A 171 12.64 -9.74 -6.53
C ARG A 171 11.51 -10.55 -7.15
N ALA A 172 11.17 -11.72 -6.59
CA ALA A 172 10.06 -12.54 -7.08
C ALA A 172 8.72 -11.79 -7.04
N LEU A 173 8.41 -11.13 -5.91
CA LEU A 173 7.17 -10.34 -5.82
C LEU A 173 7.18 -9.10 -6.70
N ALA A 174 8.32 -8.42 -6.82
CA ALA A 174 8.45 -7.27 -7.71
C ALA A 174 8.18 -7.65 -9.17
N LEU A 175 8.59 -8.84 -9.61
CA LEU A 175 8.26 -9.34 -10.95
C LEU A 175 6.76 -9.58 -11.12
N LEU A 176 6.11 -10.24 -10.15
CA LEU A 176 4.66 -10.51 -10.21
C LEU A 176 3.83 -9.22 -10.20
N LEU A 177 4.18 -8.26 -9.35
CA LEU A 177 3.54 -6.95 -9.30
C LEU A 177 3.83 -6.14 -10.57
N GLY A 178 5.05 -6.23 -11.12
CA GLY A 178 5.43 -5.60 -12.37
C GLY A 178 4.59 -6.11 -13.55
N ILE A 179 4.47 -7.43 -13.70
CA ILE A 179 3.60 -8.05 -14.69
C ILE A 179 2.14 -7.62 -14.50
N SER A 180 1.65 -7.63 -13.25
CA SER A 180 0.29 -7.21 -12.92
C SER A 180 0.04 -5.74 -13.26
N SER A 181 1.05 -4.87 -13.11
CA SER A 181 0.96 -3.45 -13.48
C SER A 181 0.86 -3.24 -14.99
N ILE A 182 1.58 -4.04 -15.78
CA ILE A 182 1.49 -4.01 -17.26
C ILE A 182 0.09 -4.45 -17.69
N ILE A 183 -0.41 -5.55 -17.12
CA ILE A 183 -1.75 -6.06 -17.43
C ILE A 183 -2.82 -5.03 -17.06
N LEU A 184 -2.72 -4.41 -15.88
CA LEU A 184 -3.61 -3.33 -15.46
C LEU A 184 -3.56 -2.14 -16.44
N GLY A 185 -2.36 -1.74 -16.88
CA GLY A 185 -2.19 -0.67 -17.86
C GLY A 185 -2.88 -0.98 -19.19
N ILE A 186 -2.74 -2.21 -19.70
CA ILE A 186 -3.45 -2.69 -20.89
C ILE A 186 -4.97 -2.67 -20.66
N SER A 187 -5.43 -3.09 -19.47
CA SER A 187 -6.86 -3.07 -19.12
C SER A 187 -7.43 -1.64 -19.11
N ILE A 188 -6.73 -0.69 -18.48
CA ILE A 188 -7.15 0.71 -18.44
C ILE A 188 -7.19 1.30 -19.85
N PHE A 189 -6.18 1.02 -20.68
CA PHE A 189 -6.11 1.54 -22.05
C PHE A 189 -7.24 1.01 -22.93
N THR A 190 -7.54 -0.29 -22.82
CA THR A 190 -8.64 -0.93 -23.58
C THR A 190 -10.02 -0.47 -23.11
N HIS A 191 -10.19 -0.13 -21.83
CA HIS A 191 -11.46 0.33 -21.24
C HIS A 191 -11.51 1.86 -21.02
N LEU A 192 -10.69 2.62 -21.74
CA LEU A 192 -10.54 4.06 -21.52
C LEU A 192 -11.86 4.84 -21.69
N SER A 193 -12.76 4.38 -22.56
CA SER A 193 -14.10 4.94 -22.73
C SER A 193 -14.94 4.81 -21.45
N THR A 194 -14.93 3.65 -20.81
CA THR A 194 -15.61 3.41 -19.52
C THR A 194 -15.04 4.28 -18.42
N VAL A 195 -13.71 4.36 -18.32
CA VAL A 195 -13.01 5.21 -17.33
C VAL A 195 -13.39 6.68 -17.51
N LYS A 196 -13.43 7.15 -18.77
CA LYS A 196 -13.86 8.51 -19.10
C LYS A 196 -15.31 8.75 -18.71
N ASN A 197 -16.23 7.84 -19.06
CA ASN A 197 -17.65 7.97 -18.75
C ASN A 197 -17.91 8.03 -17.24
N LEU A 198 -17.24 7.17 -16.46
CA LEU A 198 -17.31 7.21 -14.99
C LEU A 198 -16.77 8.52 -14.42
N THR A 199 -15.73 9.08 -15.03
CA THR A 199 -15.17 10.39 -14.62
C THR A 199 -16.12 11.54 -14.95
N THR A 200 -16.79 11.51 -16.11
CA THR A 200 -17.72 12.57 -16.51
C THR A 200 -18.99 12.58 -15.66
N VAL A 201 -19.47 11.41 -15.21
CA VAL A 201 -20.65 11.31 -14.32
C VAL A 201 -20.41 11.96 -12.96
N LEU A 202 -19.15 12.02 -12.50
CA LEU A 202 -18.79 12.69 -11.26
C LEU A 202 -18.76 14.22 -11.37
N GLU A 203 -18.83 14.77 -12.59
CA GLU A 203 -18.77 16.20 -12.91
C GLU A 203 -17.78 17.00 -12.04
N PRO A 204 -16.51 16.56 -11.90
CA PRO A 204 -15.68 17.01 -10.78
C PRO A 204 -15.11 18.44 -10.93
N GLY A 205 -15.55 19.22 -11.92
CA GLY A 205 -14.94 20.51 -12.27
C GLY A 205 -13.44 20.38 -12.60
N ILE A 206 -12.73 21.51 -12.77
CA ILE A 206 -11.30 21.50 -13.11
C ILE A 206 -10.45 21.02 -11.92
N LEU A 207 -10.60 21.66 -10.75
CA LEU A 207 -9.81 21.33 -9.56
C LEU A 207 -10.17 19.95 -9.00
N GLY A 208 -11.46 19.62 -8.89
CA GLY A 208 -11.86 18.29 -8.44
C GLY A 208 -11.47 17.21 -9.46
N GLY A 209 -11.48 17.50 -10.77
CA GLY A 209 -10.98 16.60 -11.79
C GLY A 209 -9.49 16.28 -11.64
N LEU A 210 -8.67 17.30 -11.34
CA LEU A 210 -7.24 17.12 -11.05
C LEU A 210 -7.02 16.29 -9.78
N LEU A 211 -7.76 16.58 -8.70
CA LEU A 211 -7.66 15.83 -7.44
C LEU A 211 -8.13 14.39 -7.60
N LEU A 212 -9.18 14.16 -8.37
CA LEU A 212 -9.69 12.83 -8.69
C LEU A 212 -8.67 12.05 -9.53
N LEU A 213 -8.04 12.69 -10.52
CA LEU A 213 -6.96 12.07 -11.28
C LEU A 213 -5.80 11.67 -10.37
N LEU A 214 -5.36 12.57 -9.48
CA LEU A 214 -4.31 12.28 -8.51
C LEU A 214 -4.71 11.12 -7.60
N LEU A 215 -5.95 11.09 -7.11
CA LEU A 215 -6.47 10.01 -6.29
C LEU A 215 -6.42 8.67 -7.03
N ASN A 216 -6.85 8.62 -8.30
CA ASN A 216 -6.78 7.41 -9.12
C ASN A 216 -5.32 6.93 -9.27
N ILE A 217 -4.37 7.83 -9.54
CA ILE A 217 -2.95 7.51 -9.61
C ILE A 217 -2.46 6.88 -8.30
N LEU A 218 -2.84 7.45 -7.15
CA LEU A 218 -2.45 6.93 -5.84
C LEU A 218 -3.07 5.57 -5.52
N TYR A 219 -4.21 5.22 -6.12
CA TYR A 219 -4.85 3.90 -5.98
C TYR A 219 -4.38 2.86 -7.01
N ILE A 220 -3.59 3.23 -8.03
CA ILE A 220 -3.03 2.27 -8.99
C ILE A 220 -2.36 1.09 -8.29
N PRO A 221 -1.51 1.27 -7.27
CA PRO A 221 -0.85 0.11 -6.63
C PRO A 221 -1.85 -0.83 -5.94
N ASN A 222 -2.97 -0.34 -5.39
CA ASN A 222 -4.04 -1.22 -4.88
C ASN A 222 -4.67 -2.04 -6.00
N ALA A 223 -4.94 -1.40 -7.15
CA ALA A 223 -5.47 -2.10 -8.32
C ALA A 223 -4.48 -3.13 -8.87
N VAL A 224 -3.16 -2.87 -8.83
CA VAL A 224 -2.12 -3.85 -9.20
C VAL A 224 -2.17 -5.08 -8.31
N VAL A 225 -2.36 -4.91 -6.99
CA VAL A 225 -2.53 -6.03 -6.05
C VAL A 225 -3.81 -6.81 -6.37
N ALA A 226 -4.91 -6.12 -6.67
CA ALA A 226 -6.15 -6.75 -7.11
C ALA A 226 -5.99 -7.53 -8.42
N THR A 227 -5.25 -6.99 -9.39
CA THR A 227 -4.90 -7.69 -10.64
C THR A 227 -4.10 -8.96 -10.37
N LEU A 228 -3.08 -8.90 -9.50
CA LEU A 228 -2.34 -10.10 -9.11
C LEU A 228 -3.25 -11.13 -8.42
N GLY A 229 -4.17 -10.67 -7.57
CA GLY A 229 -5.20 -11.52 -6.95
C GLY A 229 -6.09 -12.20 -7.98
N TYR A 230 -6.54 -11.47 -9.01
CA TYR A 230 -7.33 -12.02 -10.10
C TYR A 230 -6.57 -13.10 -10.89
N PHE A 231 -5.35 -12.81 -11.34
CA PHE A 231 -4.58 -13.73 -12.19
C PHE A 231 -3.96 -14.93 -11.44
N SER A 232 -3.68 -14.80 -10.14
CA SER A 232 -3.41 -15.95 -9.25
C SER A 232 -4.68 -16.74 -8.92
N GLY A 233 -5.86 -16.23 -9.30
CA GLY A 233 -7.13 -16.87 -8.99
C GLY A 233 -7.65 -16.62 -7.58
N ALA A 234 -6.86 -16.09 -6.65
CA ALA A 234 -7.36 -15.71 -5.32
C ALA A 234 -8.58 -14.76 -5.38
N GLY A 235 -8.66 -13.96 -6.45
CA GLY A 235 -9.69 -12.98 -6.72
C GLY A 235 -9.59 -11.76 -5.80
N PHE A 236 -10.53 -10.84 -5.98
CA PHE A 236 -10.71 -9.67 -5.14
C PHE A 236 -12.19 -9.30 -5.01
N ALA A 237 -12.52 -8.49 -4.03
CA ALA A 237 -13.86 -7.98 -3.76
C ALA A 237 -13.97 -6.48 -4.08
N VAL A 238 -15.15 -6.06 -4.48
CA VAL A 238 -15.56 -4.66 -4.68
C VAL A 238 -16.88 -4.46 -3.93
N GLY A 239 -16.83 -4.71 -2.62
CA GLY A 239 -17.99 -4.67 -1.73
C GLY A 239 -18.29 -6.01 -1.07
N SER A 240 -19.10 -5.97 -0.02
CA SER A 240 -19.53 -7.14 0.73
C SER A 240 -20.26 -8.13 -0.15
N GLY A 241 -19.92 -9.42 -0.01
CA GLY A 241 -20.52 -10.51 -0.79
C GLY A 241 -20.14 -10.57 -2.27
N THR A 242 -19.25 -9.70 -2.75
CA THR A 242 -18.78 -9.72 -4.14
C THR A 242 -17.52 -10.57 -4.31
N MET A 243 -17.33 -11.13 -5.51
CA MET A 243 -16.11 -11.85 -5.85
C MET A 243 -15.82 -11.73 -7.34
N VAL A 244 -14.63 -11.18 -7.65
CA VAL A 244 -14.09 -11.07 -8.99
C VAL A 244 -12.87 -11.98 -9.10
N ALA A 245 -13.06 -13.12 -9.77
CA ALA A 245 -12.04 -14.12 -10.05
C ALA A 245 -12.26 -14.69 -11.47
N PRO A 246 -11.23 -15.28 -12.10
CA PRO A 246 -11.36 -15.85 -13.46
C PRO A 246 -12.52 -16.85 -13.62
N TRP A 247 -12.85 -17.58 -12.55
CA TRP A 247 -13.91 -18.59 -12.51
C TRP A 247 -15.22 -18.15 -11.84
N ARG A 248 -15.23 -17.03 -11.12
CA ARG A 248 -16.41 -16.52 -10.38
C ARG A 248 -16.48 -15.01 -10.54
N PHE A 249 -17.63 -14.53 -11.02
CA PHE A 249 -17.84 -13.11 -11.28
C PHE A 249 -19.19 -12.71 -10.70
N ASP A 250 -19.15 -12.23 -9.46
CA ASP A 250 -20.33 -11.80 -8.69
C ASP A 250 -20.14 -10.32 -8.33
N LEU A 251 -20.73 -9.44 -9.13
CA LEU A 251 -20.68 -7.98 -9.00
C LEU A 251 -22.10 -7.43 -9.13
N ASN A 252 -22.62 -6.85 -8.06
CA ASN A 252 -24.00 -6.33 -8.04
C ASN A 252 -24.11 -4.98 -8.75
N SER A 253 -23.19 -4.07 -8.45
CA SER A 253 -23.14 -2.71 -8.97
C SER A 253 -21.72 -2.18 -8.88
N ILE A 254 -21.28 -1.42 -9.88
CA ILE A 254 -19.95 -0.81 -9.89
C ILE A 254 -20.07 0.60 -9.30
N PRO A 255 -19.38 0.93 -8.19
CA PRO A 255 -19.28 2.29 -7.71
C PRO A 255 -18.75 3.23 -8.79
N ALA A 256 -19.18 4.49 -8.80
CA ALA A 256 -18.66 5.52 -9.70
C ALA A 256 -17.24 5.94 -9.30
N PHE A 257 -16.28 5.02 -9.39
CA PHE A 257 -14.86 5.25 -9.18
C PHE A 257 -14.11 4.91 -10.48
N PRO A 258 -13.45 5.88 -11.14
CA PRO A 258 -12.95 5.70 -12.51
C PRO A 258 -12.05 4.49 -12.72
N LEU A 259 -11.18 4.17 -11.75
CA LEU A 259 -10.28 3.01 -11.82
C LEU A 259 -11.02 1.67 -11.94
N LEU A 260 -12.25 1.57 -11.44
CA LEU A 260 -13.09 0.37 -11.59
C LEU A 260 -13.62 0.18 -13.02
N GLY A 261 -13.46 1.18 -13.90
CA GLY A 261 -13.73 1.01 -15.33
C GLY A 261 -12.84 -0.04 -16.00
N ALA A 262 -11.70 -0.38 -15.39
CA ALA A 262 -10.77 -1.41 -15.88
C ALA A 262 -11.09 -2.84 -15.36
N LEU A 263 -12.24 -3.03 -14.69
CA LEU A 263 -12.66 -4.35 -14.22
C LEU A 263 -12.98 -5.30 -15.39
N PRO A 264 -12.74 -6.62 -15.24
CA PRO A 264 -13.25 -7.61 -16.18
C PRO A 264 -14.76 -7.52 -16.32
N THR A 265 -15.29 -7.84 -17.52
CA THR A 265 -16.73 -7.81 -17.82
C THR A 265 -17.41 -9.16 -17.64
N GLY A 266 -16.68 -10.19 -17.23
CA GLY A 266 -17.21 -11.54 -17.00
C GLY A 266 -16.14 -12.54 -16.62
N LYS A 267 -16.51 -13.83 -16.64
CA LYS A 267 -15.59 -14.95 -16.41
C LYS A 267 -14.66 -15.13 -17.60
N SER A 268 -13.40 -15.44 -17.35
CA SER A 268 -12.42 -15.74 -18.40
C SER A 268 -11.47 -16.83 -17.93
N LEU A 269 -11.62 -18.03 -18.49
CA LEU A 269 -10.72 -19.15 -18.19
C LEU A 269 -9.30 -18.89 -18.70
N PHE A 270 -9.13 -18.05 -19.72
CA PHE A 270 -7.79 -17.66 -20.19
C PHE A 270 -7.01 -16.89 -19.12
N ALA A 271 -7.67 -16.17 -18.22
CA ALA A 271 -6.98 -15.50 -17.13
C ALA A 271 -6.35 -16.47 -16.12
N LEU A 272 -6.76 -17.75 -16.11
CA LEU A 272 -6.11 -18.81 -15.31
C LEU A 272 -4.67 -19.10 -15.74
N PHE A 273 -4.26 -18.75 -16.97
CA PHE A 273 -2.85 -18.82 -17.35
C PHE A 273 -1.96 -17.94 -16.47
N GLY A 274 -2.52 -16.96 -15.75
CA GLY A 274 -1.83 -16.21 -14.71
C GLY A 274 -1.24 -17.10 -13.61
N ILE A 275 -1.91 -18.20 -13.24
CA ILE A 275 -1.42 -19.18 -12.24
C ILE A 275 -0.07 -19.76 -12.69
N VAL A 276 0.06 -20.07 -13.98
CA VAL A 276 1.31 -20.59 -14.55
C VAL A 276 2.44 -19.58 -14.37
N LEU A 277 2.19 -18.27 -14.51
CA LEU A 277 3.20 -17.24 -14.29
C LEU A 277 3.68 -17.18 -12.83
N VAL A 278 2.79 -17.38 -11.87
CA VAL A 278 3.16 -17.44 -10.45
C VAL A 278 4.01 -18.69 -10.17
N ILE A 279 3.60 -19.85 -10.69
CA ILE A 279 4.36 -21.10 -10.60
C ILE A 279 5.75 -20.93 -11.24
N LEU A 280 5.84 -20.35 -12.44
CA LEU A 280 7.12 -20.08 -13.10
C LEU A 280 8.01 -19.14 -12.28
N THR A 281 7.42 -18.16 -11.60
CA THR A 281 8.18 -17.28 -10.68
C THR A 281 8.73 -18.05 -9.49
N GLY A 282 7.99 -19.02 -8.96
CA GLY A 282 8.48 -19.95 -7.93
C GLY A 282 9.66 -20.79 -8.42
N ALA A 283 9.58 -21.29 -9.66
CA ALA A 283 10.67 -22.03 -10.30
C ALA A 283 11.92 -21.15 -10.52
N LEU A 284 11.74 -19.89 -10.93
CA LEU A 284 12.82 -18.92 -11.07
C LEU A 284 13.47 -18.58 -9.72
N LEU A 285 12.68 -18.46 -8.66
CA LEU A 285 13.19 -18.23 -7.31
C LEU A 285 14.03 -19.43 -6.83
N ALA A 286 13.62 -20.67 -7.16
CA ALA A 286 14.44 -21.85 -6.92
C ALA A 286 15.73 -21.84 -7.73
N SER A 287 15.70 -21.50 -9.02
CA SER A 287 16.92 -21.48 -9.85
C SER A 287 17.94 -20.44 -9.38
N TRP A 288 17.52 -19.30 -8.84
CA TRP A 288 18.43 -18.30 -8.28
C TRP A 288 19.07 -18.69 -6.95
N THR A 289 18.50 -19.64 -6.21
CA THR A 289 18.88 -19.93 -4.82
C THR A 289 19.47 -21.32 -4.63
N ILE A 290 19.19 -22.25 -5.54
CA ILE A 290 19.61 -23.65 -5.44
C ILE A 290 21.14 -23.81 -5.44
N ASP A 291 21.84 -23.01 -6.24
CA ASP A 291 23.32 -23.03 -6.33
C ASP A 291 23.98 -22.44 -5.08
N LEU A 292 23.22 -21.73 -4.24
CA LEU A 292 23.71 -21.13 -3.01
C LEU A 292 23.50 -22.08 -1.81
N ASN A 293 22.25 -22.34 -1.44
CA ASN A 293 21.86 -23.21 -0.34
C ASN A 293 20.35 -23.43 -0.29
N MET A 294 19.89 -24.65 0.00
CA MET A 294 18.47 -24.94 0.24
C MET A 294 17.86 -24.08 1.36
N LYS A 295 18.65 -23.72 2.38
CA LYS A 295 18.19 -22.82 3.45
C LYS A 295 17.80 -21.44 2.92
N ILE A 296 18.52 -20.92 1.92
CA ILE A 296 18.23 -19.61 1.31
C ILE A 296 16.94 -19.67 0.51
N LEU A 297 16.68 -20.76 -0.23
CA LEU A 297 15.41 -20.98 -0.92
C LEU A 297 14.23 -20.92 0.06
N VAL A 298 14.28 -21.72 1.13
CA VAL A 298 13.21 -21.75 2.14
C VAL A 298 13.03 -20.38 2.80
N GLN A 299 14.11 -19.71 3.18
CA GLN A 299 14.03 -18.36 3.75
C GLN A 299 13.46 -17.34 2.75
N SER A 300 13.78 -17.45 1.46
CA SER A 300 13.25 -16.58 0.41
C SER A 300 11.74 -16.77 0.24
N LEU A 301 11.26 -18.03 0.25
CA LEU A 301 9.84 -18.35 0.22
C LEU A 301 9.10 -17.82 1.46
N VAL A 302 9.69 -17.95 2.65
CA VAL A 302 9.13 -17.38 3.89
C VAL A 302 9.06 -15.85 3.80
N VAL A 303 10.10 -15.18 3.30
CA VAL A 303 10.09 -13.73 3.13
C VAL A 303 9.04 -13.31 2.09
N SER A 304 8.93 -14.01 0.96
CA SER A 304 7.86 -13.78 -0.03
C SER A 304 6.47 -13.96 0.59
N ALA A 305 6.25 -14.99 1.40
CA ALA A 305 4.99 -15.21 2.12
C ALA A 305 4.65 -14.03 3.05
N LEU A 306 5.61 -13.58 3.87
CA LEU A 306 5.43 -12.44 4.76
C LEU A 306 5.12 -11.15 3.99
N MET A 307 5.80 -10.91 2.87
CA MET A 307 5.51 -9.75 2.02
C MET A 307 4.12 -9.85 1.35
N CYS A 308 3.68 -11.04 0.93
CA CYS A 308 2.32 -11.25 0.44
C CYS A 308 1.27 -10.91 1.50
N VAL A 309 1.51 -11.27 2.77
CA VAL A 309 0.63 -10.88 3.89
C VAL A 309 0.56 -9.37 4.01
N VAL A 310 1.72 -8.69 4.06
CA VAL A 310 1.79 -7.23 4.20
C VAL A 310 1.10 -6.52 3.03
N ILE A 311 1.39 -6.95 1.79
CA ILE A 311 0.79 -6.38 0.57
C ILE A 311 -0.72 -6.67 0.53
N GLY A 312 -1.15 -7.88 0.90
CA GLY A 312 -2.56 -8.25 0.95
C GLY A 312 -3.34 -7.43 1.96
N ILE A 313 -2.79 -7.24 3.17
CA ILE A 313 -3.40 -6.38 4.21
C ILE A 313 -3.43 -4.93 3.76
N ALA A 314 -2.33 -4.39 3.23
CA ALA A 314 -2.26 -2.98 2.86
C ALA A 314 -3.04 -2.65 1.57
N GLY A 315 -3.21 -3.63 0.67
CA GLY A 315 -3.97 -3.52 -0.56
C GLY A 315 -5.45 -3.88 -0.44
N SER A 316 -5.96 -4.09 0.78
CA SER A 316 -7.37 -4.44 1.03
C SER A 316 -7.93 -3.76 2.27
N GLY A 317 -9.25 -3.68 2.39
CA GLY A 317 -9.89 -3.09 3.56
C GLY A 317 -11.36 -2.76 3.35
N ALA A 318 -11.91 -2.00 4.30
CA ALA A 318 -13.26 -1.46 4.21
C ALA A 318 -13.25 -0.05 3.64
N LEU A 319 -14.33 0.29 2.93
CA LEU A 319 -14.55 1.59 2.33
C LEU A 319 -15.90 2.17 2.82
N LEU A 320 -15.87 2.88 3.94
CA LEU A 320 -16.97 3.64 4.54
C LEU A 320 -18.09 2.81 5.16
N THR A 321 -18.83 2.00 4.38
CA THR A 321 -20.09 1.35 4.81
C THR A 321 -19.99 -0.17 4.87
N ASP A 322 -20.96 -0.83 5.52
CA ASP A 322 -21.03 -2.30 5.57
C ASP A 322 -21.17 -2.94 4.19
N ALA A 323 -21.88 -2.28 3.27
CA ALA A 323 -21.99 -2.71 1.87
C ALA A 323 -20.61 -2.72 1.17
N MET A 324 -19.69 -1.89 1.65
CA MET A 324 -18.31 -1.76 1.15
C MET A 324 -17.29 -2.22 2.20
N SER A 325 -17.66 -3.17 3.06
CA SER A 325 -16.82 -3.70 4.13
C SER A 325 -15.62 -4.53 3.64
N ALA A 326 -15.66 -5.02 2.39
CA ALA A 326 -14.59 -5.79 1.77
C ALA A 326 -14.25 -5.27 0.37
N VAL A 327 -13.11 -4.59 0.25
CA VAL A 327 -12.56 -4.08 -1.01
C VAL A 327 -11.11 -4.53 -1.15
N GLY A 328 -10.74 -5.00 -2.35
CA GLY A 328 -9.41 -5.52 -2.64
C GLY A 328 -9.30 -7.03 -2.42
N VAL A 329 -8.08 -7.54 -2.30
CA VAL A 329 -7.82 -8.98 -2.15
C VAL A 329 -8.17 -9.46 -0.74
N SER A 330 -8.60 -10.70 -0.58
CA SER A 330 -8.72 -11.30 0.76
C SER A 330 -7.32 -11.67 1.28
N PRO A 331 -6.76 -11.04 2.34
CA PRO A 331 -5.34 -11.19 2.70
C PRO A 331 -4.89 -12.64 2.87
N TRP A 332 -5.71 -13.47 3.53
CA TRP A 332 -5.37 -14.87 3.77
C TRP A 332 -5.47 -15.73 2.51
N LYS A 333 -6.54 -15.60 1.70
CA LYS A 333 -6.69 -16.33 0.43
C LYS A 333 -5.57 -15.97 -0.54
N PHE A 334 -5.35 -14.67 -0.72
CA PHE A 334 -4.29 -14.13 -1.55
C PHE A 334 -2.92 -14.68 -1.17
N THR A 335 -2.59 -14.64 0.13
CA THR A 335 -1.32 -15.16 0.64
C THR A 335 -1.20 -16.66 0.41
N LEU A 336 -2.21 -17.45 0.82
CA LEU A 336 -2.16 -18.91 0.71
C LEU A 336 -2.03 -19.36 -0.75
N THR A 337 -2.80 -18.76 -1.66
CA THR A 337 -2.74 -19.06 -3.09
C THR A 337 -1.37 -18.78 -3.66
N LEU A 338 -0.84 -17.56 -3.48
CA LEU A 338 0.49 -17.21 -4.01
C LEU A 338 1.60 -18.07 -3.39
N VAL A 339 1.56 -18.36 -2.09
CA VAL A 339 2.55 -19.20 -1.44
C VAL A 339 2.48 -20.64 -1.95
N ALA A 340 1.29 -21.19 -2.15
CA ALA A 340 1.11 -22.53 -2.71
C ALA A 340 1.67 -22.60 -4.14
N GLU A 341 1.35 -21.63 -4.99
CA GLU A 341 1.83 -21.56 -6.38
C GLU A 341 3.35 -21.38 -6.46
N LEU A 342 3.92 -20.45 -5.67
CA LEU A 342 5.36 -20.25 -5.60
C LEU A 342 6.09 -21.51 -5.09
N SER A 343 5.54 -22.16 -4.06
CA SER A 343 6.13 -23.38 -3.50
C SER A 343 6.02 -24.55 -4.47
N LEU A 344 4.91 -24.67 -5.20
CA LEU A 344 4.75 -25.66 -6.27
C LEU A 344 5.77 -25.44 -7.38
N GLY A 345 5.95 -24.19 -7.82
CA GLY A 345 6.98 -23.84 -8.79
C GLY A 345 8.39 -24.21 -8.35
N ALA A 346 8.74 -23.87 -7.11
CA ALA A 346 10.03 -24.22 -6.53
C ALA A 346 10.21 -25.74 -6.43
N PHE A 347 9.17 -26.47 -6.01
CA PHE A 347 9.19 -27.93 -5.95
C PHE A 347 9.42 -28.55 -7.32
N LEU A 348 8.66 -28.13 -8.33
CA LEU A 348 8.79 -28.64 -9.70
C LEU A 348 10.21 -28.41 -10.23
N ALA A 349 10.78 -27.22 -10.03
CA ALA A 349 12.16 -26.92 -10.46
C ALA A 349 13.22 -27.84 -9.82
N LEU A 350 13.02 -28.28 -8.58
CA LEU A 350 13.96 -29.16 -7.87
C LEU A 350 13.89 -30.63 -8.31
N TYR A 351 12.69 -31.11 -8.65
CA TYR A 351 12.45 -32.55 -8.87
C TYR A 351 12.31 -32.97 -10.33
N LEU A 352 11.82 -32.10 -11.23
CA LEU A 352 11.72 -32.42 -12.67
C LEU A 352 13.07 -32.83 -13.30
N PRO A 353 14.18 -32.10 -13.06
CA PRO A 353 15.49 -32.48 -13.63
C PRO A 353 16.01 -33.83 -13.12
N ARG A 354 15.53 -34.31 -11.97
CA ARG A 354 15.93 -35.60 -11.38
C ARG A 354 15.16 -36.78 -11.98
N LEU A 355 13.97 -36.55 -12.53
CA LEU A 355 13.16 -37.57 -13.17
C LEU A 355 13.70 -37.95 -14.57
N GLY A 356 14.29 -37.01 -15.29
CA GLY A 356 14.89 -37.25 -16.62
C GLY A 356 16.33 -37.80 -16.61
N ARG A 357 16.91 -38.06 -15.42
CA ARG A 357 18.25 -38.65 -15.25
C ARG A 357 18.22 -40.09 -14.71
N ARG A 358 17.05 -40.74 -14.73
CA ARG A 358 16.88 -42.19 -14.50
C ARG A 358 16.71 -42.89 -15.82
#